data_AF-A0A2V6MTR0-F1
#
_entry.id   AF-A0A2V6MTR0-F1
#
_cell.length_a   1.000
_cell.length_b   1.000
_cell.length_c   1.000
_cell.angle_alpha   90.00
_cell.angle_beta   90.00
_cell.angle_gamma   90.00
#
_symmetry.space_group_name_H-M   'P 1'
#
loop_
_entity.id
_entity.type
_entity.pdbx_description
1 polymer ?
#
loop_
_entity_poly.entity_id
_entity_poly.type
_entity_poly.pdbx_seq_one_letter_code
_entity_poly.pdbx_strand_id
1 'polypeptide(L)'
;MLMSQGIKIDDPPARKAAGIMGHLFGRSEHKTPGLDLDDIQGFILRGYRMPMVRHFLLTVGVPAEARKLLGRLVSGDESDAPQITTAEEWQVGFEAGPGDNAAEVSRHKPDYCLNLGITWQGMMALEIKDRVPTLSFNSFGAFIAGAAARAKLVGDTGPSDPQNWIGDFGKGSDHVLLTLHALSPECLATYSERLAALFAEGNAFREIWRQDGMALMEMKDGKPVFTSKVPFGYTDGVSVTTIRGGPELSRQDHQQPCEPWLFVLRDEAENYIVPEPRELGLNGSFAVFKMIMTDVVGFENFLQSNKDKIDPELLAAKMCGRWRNGVPLALSPETDSPVGGIPSEQLNNFEYVNADGSGDPKGLRCPVGAHMRRVNPRGEPVTGQGQAGGSNVTHRLIRRGMPYGPTYDPRQPYDGIERGLLGYFINSSIENQYEFVLSQWVNDSAFAGSVRLNPYSAGEWHASNQGHRLHQLHYHESRGLLLPA
;
A
#
# COMPACT_ATOMS: atom_id res chain seq x y z
N MET A 1 -52.28 -11.53 86.10
CA MET A 1 -52.52 -10.11 85.75
C MET A 1 -51.41 -9.70 84.80
N LEU A 2 -51.68 -9.61 83.49
CA LEU A 2 -52.41 -8.55 82.77
C LEU A 2 -51.48 -7.39 82.36
N MET A 3 -51.09 -7.45 81.06
CA MET A 3 -51.04 -6.36 80.08
C MET A 3 -50.03 -5.19 80.28
N SER A 4 -49.51 -4.54 79.24
CA SER A 4 -49.84 -4.57 77.80
C SER A 4 -48.57 -4.60 76.91
N GLN A 5 -48.72 -5.02 75.65
CA GLN A 5 -47.64 -5.01 74.64
C GLN A 5 -47.39 -3.61 74.07
N GLY A 6 -46.19 -3.41 73.51
CA GLY A 6 -45.81 -2.19 72.80
C GLY A 6 -44.38 -2.25 72.25
N ILE A 7 -44.13 -3.12 71.25
CA ILE A 7 -42.82 -3.22 70.57
C ILE A 7 -42.87 -2.36 69.31
N LYS A 8 -41.89 -1.45 69.16
CA LYS A 8 -41.69 -0.69 67.92
C LYS A 8 -41.17 -1.61 66.81
N ILE A 9 -41.68 -1.40 65.61
CA ILE A 9 -41.15 -1.96 64.37
C ILE A 9 -40.60 -0.77 63.58
N ASP A 10 -39.34 -0.84 63.17
CA ASP A 10 -38.74 0.16 62.29
C ASP A 10 -39.02 -0.19 60.82
N ASP A 11 -39.45 0.81 60.03
CA ASP A 11 -39.85 0.62 58.64
C ASP A 11 -38.65 0.43 57.67
N PRO A 12 -38.68 -0.58 56.77
CA PRO A 12 -37.70 -0.72 55.69
C PRO A 12 -38.07 0.14 54.46
N PRO A 13 -37.11 0.80 53.80
CA PRO A 13 -37.37 1.63 52.62
C PRO A 13 -37.77 0.80 51.37
N ALA A 14 -38.57 1.44 50.51
CA ALA A 14 -39.47 0.73 49.60
C ALA A 14 -38.95 0.39 48.18
N ARG A 15 -39.51 -0.70 47.67
CA ARG A 15 -39.62 -1.20 46.28
C ARG A 15 -39.27 -0.24 45.12
N LYS A 16 -38.58 -0.80 44.11
CA LYS A 16 -38.93 -0.59 42.68
C LYS A 16 -39.17 -1.93 41.98
N ALA A 17 -40.09 -1.93 41.03
CA ALA A 17 -40.63 -3.14 40.40
C ALA A 17 -39.74 -3.67 39.26
N ALA A 18 -39.87 -4.97 38.97
CA ALA A 18 -39.25 -5.60 37.81
C ALA A 18 -39.91 -5.13 36.50
N GLY A 19 -39.09 -4.92 35.47
CA GLY A 19 -39.52 -4.66 34.09
C GLY A 19 -38.68 -5.50 33.13
N ILE A 20 -39.35 -6.17 32.18
CA ILE A 20 -38.74 -7.16 31.29
C ILE A 20 -38.01 -6.45 30.14
N MET A 21 -36.70 -6.28 30.25
CA MET A 21 -35.77 -6.01 29.12
C MET A 21 -34.30 -6.23 29.59
N GLY A 22 -33.91 -7.51 29.73
CA GLY A 22 -32.59 -7.91 30.27
C GLY A 22 -31.77 -8.81 29.35
N HIS A 23 -32.12 -8.90 28.06
CA HIS A 23 -31.41 -9.71 27.06
C HIS A 23 -31.30 -8.96 25.73
N LEU A 24 -30.41 -7.97 25.70
CA LEU A 24 -29.77 -7.37 24.52
C LEU A 24 -28.58 -6.54 25.07
N PHE A 25 -27.49 -6.43 24.31
CA PHE A 25 -26.23 -5.77 24.73
C PHE A 25 -25.39 -6.47 25.80
N GLY A 26 -25.23 -7.79 25.67
CA GLY A 26 -23.93 -8.37 26.00
C GLY A 26 -22.92 -7.92 24.93
N ARG A 27 -22.00 -7.01 25.26
CA ARG A 27 -20.82 -6.77 24.40
C ARG A 27 -19.96 -8.03 24.44
N SER A 28 -20.15 -8.90 23.46
CA SER A 28 -19.15 -9.88 23.07
C SER A 28 -17.86 -9.11 22.75
N GLU A 29 -16.82 -9.31 23.55
CA GLU A 29 -15.45 -9.09 23.08
C GLU A 29 -15.19 -10.15 22.00
N HIS A 30 -15.62 -9.85 20.77
CA HIS A 30 -15.19 -10.60 19.61
C HIS A 30 -13.67 -10.44 19.54
N LYS A 31 -12.94 -11.46 20.01
CA LYS A 31 -11.59 -11.71 19.55
C LYS A 31 -11.66 -11.71 18.03
N THR A 32 -11.07 -10.70 17.39
CA THR A 32 -10.87 -10.70 15.95
C THR A 32 -10.19 -12.03 15.60
N PRO A 33 -10.73 -12.84 14.68
CA PRO A 33 -10.05 -14.04 14.22
C PRO A 33 -8.65 -13.66 13.73
N GLY A 34 -7.68 -14.54 13.96
CA GLY A 34 -6.32 -14.32 13.50
C GLY A 34 -6.25 -14.09 11.98
N LEU A 35 -5.09 -13.64 11.53
CA LEU A 35 -4.73 -13.74 10.12
C LEU A 35 -4.23 -15.15 9.86
N ASP A 36 -4.78 -15.81 8.85
CA ASP A 36 -4.39 -17.15 8.41
C ASP A 36 -3.11 -16.99 7.57
N LEU A 37 -1.97 -16.92 8.27
CA LEU A 37 -0.70 -16.50 7.69
C LEU A 37 -0.14 -17.49 6.64
N ASP A 38 -0.57 -18.75 6.71
CA ASP A 38 -0.30 -19.82 5.74
C ASP A 38 -1.07 -19.64 4.42
N ASP A 39 -2.29 -19.10 4.46
CA ASP A 39 -3.14 -18.86 3.29
C ASP A 39 -2.87 -17.49 2.62
N ILE A 40 -2.32 -16.54 3.38
CA ILE A 40 -2.02 -15.19 2.86
C ILE A 40 -0.64 -15.14 2.18
N GLN A 41 -0.58 -14.64 0.95
CA GLN A 41 0.69 -14.40 0.25
C GLN A 41 1.58 -13.40 1.02
N GLY A 42 2.81 -13.83 1.34
CA GLY A 42 3.71 -13.17 2.27
C GLY A 42 3.99 -11.71 1.97
N PHE A 43 4.08 -11.35 0.69
CA PHE A 43 4.43 -10.01 0.23
C PHE A 43 3.40 -8.93 0.60
N ILE A 44 2.15 -9.33 0.83
CA ILE A 44 1.09 -8.47 1.36
C ILE A 44 1.51 -7.98 2.75
N LEU A 45 1.79 -8.91 3.66
CA LEU A 45 2.01 -8.64 5.08
C LEU A 45 3.48 -8.46 5.50
N ARG A 46 4.44 -8.90 4.68
CA ARG A 46 5.89 -8.86 4.94
C ARG A 46 6.65 -8.21 3.79
N GLY A 47 7.42 -7.17 4.10
CA GLY A 47 8.46 -6.66 3.22
C GLY A 47 9.69 -7.56 3.32
N TYR A 48 9.96 -8.35 2.28
CA TYR A 48 11.03 -9.35 2.31
C TYR A 48 12.45 -8.79 2.48
N ARG A 49 12.68 -7.50 2.20
CA ARG A 49 14.00 -6.83 2.24
C ARG A 49 15.06 -7.56 1.40
N MET A 50 14.67 -8.25 0.33
CA MET A 50 15.59 -8.88 -0.63
C MET A 50 16.16 -7.81 -1.56
N PRO A 51 17.46 -7.86 -1.91
CA PRO A 51 18.09 -6.82 -2.71
C PRO A 51 17.68 -6.86 -4.19
N MET A 52 17.13 -7.99 -4.66
CA MET A 52 16.80 -8.20 -6.07
C MET A 52 15.37 -8.69 -6.24
N VAL A 53 14.79 -8.36 -7.40
CA VAL A 53 13.49 -8.86 -7.85
C VAL A 53 13.53 -9.06 -9.37
N ARG A 54 12.82 -10.07 -9.86
CA ARG A 54 12.45 -10.22 -11.27
C ARG A 54 10.95 -10.40 -11.37
N HIS A 55 10.33 -9.60 -12.25
CA HIS A 55 8.93 -9.73 -12.59
C HIS A 55 8.79 -10.40 -13.95
N PHE A 56 7.84 -11.32 -14.07
CA PHE A 56 7.48 -12.04 -15.28
C PHE A 56 6.02 -11.74 -15.59
N LEU A 57 5.75 -11.11 -16.72
CA LEU A 57 4.41 -10.95 -17.25
C LEU A 57 4.13 -12.10 -18.22
N LEU A 58 3.05 -12.82 -17.95
CA LEU A 58 2.70 -14.07 -18.61
C LEU A 58 1.32 -13.95 -19.27
N THR A 59 1.21 -14.47 -20.50
CA THR A 59 -0.06 -14.81 -21.14
C THR A 59 -0.33 -16.30 -20.92
N VAL A 60 -1.56 -16.67 -20.58
CA VAL A 60 -2.01 -18.08 -20.57
C VAL A 60 -1.86 -18.66 -21.97
N GLY A 61 -1.21 -19.81 -22.09
CA GLY A 61 -1.14 -20.58 -23.33
C GLY A 61 -2.27 -21.60 -23.40
N VAL A 62 -2.06 -22.77 -22.79
CA VAL A 62 -3.09 -23.82 -22.61
C VAL A 62 -3.71 -23.68 -21.22
N PRO A 63 -4.99 -23.29 -21.08
CA PRO A 63 -5.58 -22.99 -19.77
C PRO A 63 -5.56 -24.16 -18.78
N ALA A 64 -5.65 -25.40 -19.26
CA ALA A 64 -5.55 -26.59 -18.41
C ALA A 64 -4.16 -26.77 -17.80
N GLU A 65 -3.10 -26.66 -18.60
CA GLU A 65 -1.72 -26.77 -18.12
C GLU A 65 -1.32 -25.53 -17.28
N ALA A 66 -1.85 -24.35 -17.61
CA ALA A 66 -1.71 -23.14 -16.81
C ALA A 66 -2.25 -23.34 -15.38
N ARG A 67 -3.50 -23.81 -15.24
CA ARG A 67 -4.10 -24.12 -13.92
C ARG A 67 -3.33 -25.22 -13.17
N LYS A 68 -2.87 -26.25 -13.87
CA LYS A 68 -2.04 -27.33 -13.31
C LYS A 68 -0.72 -26.78 -12.76
N LEU A 69 -0.04 -25.89 -13.49
CA LEU A 69 1.17 -25.24 -12.99
C LEU A 69 0.88 -24.36 -11.77
N LEU A 70 -0.18 -23.55 -11.79
CA LEU A 70 -0.56 -22.74 -10.62
C LEU A 70 -0.77 -23.62 -9.37
N GLY A 71 -1.37 -24.81 -9.51
CA GLY A 71 -1.49 -25.79 -8.42
C GLY A 71 -0.16 -26.34 -7.92
N ARG A 72 0.83 -26.52 -8.80
CA ARG A 72 2.18 -26.99 -8.42
C ARG A 72 2.95 -25.95 -7.61
N LEU A 73 2.77 -24.65 -7.91
CA LEU A 73 3.36 -23.52 -7.18
C LEU A 73 2.79 -23.34 -5.75
N VAL A 74 1.74 -24.08 -5.36
CA VAL A 74 1.11 -24.04 -4.03
C VAL A 74 0.97 -25.43 -3.39
N SER A 75 1.72 -26.41 -3.89
CA SER A 75 1.64 -27.82 -3.47
C SER A 75 2.45 -28.14 -2.20
N GLY A 76 3.40 -27.27 -1.84
CA GLY A 76 4.43 -27.53 -0.84
C GLY A 76 5.63 -28.35 -1.35
N ASP A 77 5.62 -28.80 -2.61
CA ASP A 77 6.72 -29.60 -3.19
C ASP A 77 7.74 -28.71 -3.92
N GLU A 78 8.71 -28.20 -3.16
CA GLU A 78 9.89 -27.47 -3.67
C GLU A 78 10.72 -28.23 -4.71
N SER A 79 10.62 -29.57 -4.77
CA SER A 79 11.35 -30.38 -5.75
C SER A 79 10.66 -30.37 -7.12
N ASP A 80 9.34 -30.32 -7.14
CA ASP A 80 8.51 -30.22 -8.35
C ASP A 80 8.52 -28.80 -8.93
N ALA A 81 8.26 -27.77 -8.09
CA ALA A 81 8.22 -26.38 -8.52
C ALA A 81 8.62 -25.41 -7.38
N PRO A 82 9.11 -24.20 -7.70
CA PRO A 82 9.26 -23.14 -6.69
C PRO A 82 7.90 -22.77 -6.08
N GLN A 83 7.80 -22.68 -4.76
CA GLN A 83 6.54 -22.46 -4.05
C GLN A 83 6.26 -20.98 -3.79
N ILE A 84 4.97 -20.61 -3.82
CA ILE A 84 4.48 -19.29 -3.41
C ILE A 84 4.78 -19.09 -1.92
N THR A 85 5.41 -17.97 -1.59
CA THR A 85 5.79 -17.64 -0.22
C THR A 85 4.60 -17.06 0.54
N THR A 86 4.27 -17.69 1.66
CA THR A 86 3.18 -17.33 2.58
C THR A 86 3.61 -16.25 3.58
N ALA A 87 2.67 -15.75 4.37
CA ALA A 87 2.90 -14.77 5.43
C ALA A 87 3.30 -15.40 6.78
N GLU A 88 3.51 -16.72 6.86
CA GLU A 88 4.02 -17.40 8.05
C GLU A 88 5.40 -16.88 8.49
N GLU A 89 5.78 -17.15 9.73
CA GLU A 89 7.09 -16.76 10.24
C GLU A 89 8.18 -17.73 9.74
N TRP A 90 9.18 -17.18 9.06
CA TRP A 90 10.32 -17.94 8.57
C TRP A 90 11.23 -18.45 9.70
N GLN A 91 11.65 -19.71 9.61
CA GLN A 91 12.67 -20.35 10.48
C GLN A 91 14.06 -20.47 9.75
N VAL A 92 15.15 -20.90 10.44
CA VAL A 92 16.56 -21.35 10.10
C VAL A 92 17.91 -20.51 10.28
N GLY A 93 17.97 -19.20 10.61
CA GLY A 93 19.14 -18.33 11.07
C GLY A 93 19.45 -16.85 10.61
N PHE A 94 19.69 -15.94 11.58
CA PHE A 94 20.58 -14.72 11.58
C PHE A 94 21.24 -14.65 12.99
N GLU A 95 22.32 -13.89 13.22
CA GLU A 95 22.94 -13.79 14.57
C GLU A 95 21.94 -13.29 15.61
N ALA A 96 21.85 -14.01 16.74
CA ALA A 96 20.92 -13.72 17.83
C ALA A 96 21.12 -12.31 18.39
N GLY A 97 20.06 -11.51 18.39
CA GLY A 97 20.05 -10.23 19.08
C GLY A 97 20.13 -10.42 20.60
N PRO A 98 20.50 -9.38 21.38
CA PRO A 98 20.66 -9.46 22.83
C PRO A 98 19.36 -9.69 23.64
N GLY A 99 18.25 -10.04 22.97
CA GLY A 99 16.99 -10.49 23.58
C GLY A 99 16.47 -11.82 23.04
N ASP A 100 17.18 -12.49 22.12
CA ASP A 100 16.75 -13.74 21.52
C ASP A 100 17.12 -14.95 22.39
N ASN A 101 16.23 -15.94 22.43
CA ASN A 101 16.42 -17.16 23.23
C ASN A 101 17.29 -18.18 22.49
N ALA A 102 18.49 -18.47 23.02
CA ALA A 102 19.42 -19.44 22.44
C ALA A 102 18.92 -20.90 22.42
N ALA A 103 17.76 -21.20 23.02
CA ALA A 103 17.10 -22.51 22.94
C ALA A 103 16.12 -22.64 21.75
N GLU A 104 15.84 -21.56 21.00
CA GLU A 104 15.01 -21.59 19.80
C GLU A 104 15.85 -21.89 18.55
N VAL A 105 15.26 -22.57 17.57
CA VAL A 105 15.88 -22.73 16.25
C VAL A 105 16.01 -21.34 15.60
N SER A 106 17.21 -21.02 15.15
CA SER A 106 17.59 -19.77 14.45
C SER A 106 16.58 -19.40 13.33
N ARG A 107 16.42 -18.12 12.89
CA ARG A 107 15.39 -17.67 11.88
C ARG A 107 15.97 -17.09 10.56
N HIS A 108 15.93 -17.83 9.42
CA HIS A 108 16.72 -17.54 8.20
C HIS A 108 15.77 -16.99 7.17
N LYS A 109 16.38 -16.27 6.25
CA LYS A 109 15.68 -15.82 5.07
C LYS A 109 15.84 -16.86 3.96
N PRO A 110 14.75 -17.30 3.31
CA PRO A 110 14.86 -18.22 2.17
C PRO A 110 15.65 -17.56 1.03
N ASP A 111 16.26 -18.37 0.18
CA ASP A 111 17.03 -17.91 -1.00
C ASP A 111 16.22 -17.00 -1.93
N TYR A 112 14.92 -17.25 -1.98
CA TYR A 112 13.95 -16.55 -2.80
C TYR A 112 12.63 -16.35 -2.04
N CYS A 113 11.81 -15.43 -2.55
CA CYS A 113 10.38 -15.43 -2.24
C CYS A 113 9.59 -15.24 -3.53
N LEU A 114 8.50 -15.99 -3.68
CA LEU A 114 7.69 -16.04 -4.89
C LEU A 114 6.27 -15.57 -4.63
N ASN A 115 5.74 -14.68 -5.46
CA ASN A 115 4.37 -14.22 -5.38
C ASN A 115 3.75 -14.04 -6.76
N LEU A 116 2.42 -14.06 -6.81
CA LEU A 116 1.66 -14.11 -8.05
C LEU A 116 0.38 -13.28 -7.93
N GLY A 117 0.15 -12.41 -8.91
CA GLY A 117 -1.14 -11.75 -9.15
C GLY A 117 -1.75 -12.20 -10.48
N ILE A 118 -3.07 -12.37 -10.51
CA ILE A 118 -3.85 -12.71 -11.71
C ILE A 118 -4.73 -11.49 -12.04
N THR A 119 -4.72 -11.03 -13.29
CA THR A 119 -5.61 -9.94 -13.73
C THR A 119 -7.00 -10.48 -14.03
N TRP A 120 -8.03 -9.62 -14.09
CA TRP A 120 -9.37 -10.06 -14.48
C TRP A 120 -9.37 -10.80 -15.83
N GLN A 121 -8.58 -10.34 -16.81
CA GLN A 121 -8.45 -11.04 -18.10
C GLN A 121 -7.68 -12.35 -17.97
N GLY A 122 -6.72 -12.45 -17.04
CA GLY A 122 -6.12 -13.73 -16.66
C GLY A 122 -7.12 -14.72 -16.07
N MET A 123 -8.08 -14.28 -15.26
CA MET A 123 -9.15 -15.15 -14.77
C MET A 123 -10.05 -15.66 -15.91
N MET A 124 -10.33 -14.83 -16.91
CA MET A 124 -11.09 -15.25 -18.09
C MET A 124 -10.27 -16.24 -18.95
N ALA A 125 -8.99 -15.96 -19.19
CA ALA A 125 -8.09 -16.82 -19.97
C ALA A 125 -7.79 -18.16 -19.28
N LEU A 126 -7.82 -18.21 -17.94
CA LEU A 126 -7.79 -19.43 -17.14
C LEU A 126 -9.14 -20.17 -17.09
N GLU A 127 -10.13 -19.78 -17.91
CA GLU A 127 -11.48 -20.36 -18.00
C GLU A 127 -12.23 -20.39 -16.64
N ILE A 128 -11.87 -19.52 -15.68
CA ILE A 128 -12.42 -19.58 -14.32
C ILE A 128 -13.93 -19.36 -14.35
N LYS A 129 -14.41 -18.43 -15.17
CA LYS A 129 -15.84 -18.14 -15.32
C LYS A 129 -16.65 -19.31 -15.88
N ASP A 130 -16.07 -20.09 -16.80
CA ASP A 130 -16.75 -21.24 -17.41
C ASP A 130 -16.81 -22.42 -16.43
N ARG A 131 -15.80 -22.54 -15.55
CA ARG A 131 -15.71 -23.56 -14.50
C ARG A 131 -16.45 -23.18 -13.21
N VAL A 132 -16.66 -21.89 -12.98
CA VAL A 132 -17.27 -21.31 -11.78
C VAL A 132 -18.36 -20.31 -12.21
N PRO A 133 -19.57 -20.78 -12.59
CA PRO A 133 -20.63 -19.89 -13.09
C PRO A 133 -21.16 -18.87 -12.07
N THR A 134 -20.87 -19.08 -10.78
CA THR A 134 -21.19 -18.17 -9.66
C THR A 134 -20.19 -17.03 -9.49
N LEU A 135 -19.13 -16.97 -10.31
CA LEU A 135 -18.05 -16.00 -10.19
C LEU A 135 -18.56 -14.55 -10.13
N SER A 136 -18.33 -13.87 -9.00
CA SER A 136 -18.74 -12.49 -8.78
C SER A 136 -17.68 -11.67 -8.05
N PHE A 137 -17.35 -10.51 -8.62
CA PHE A 137 -16.42 -9.51 -8.08
C PHE A 137 -17.13 -8.15 -7.98
N ASN A 138 -18.42 -8.15 -7.60
CA ASN A 138 -19.30 -6.96 -7.70
C ASN A 138 -18.77 -5.70 -6.97
N SER A 139 -17.96 -5.87 -5.93
CA SER A 139 -17.36 -4.77 -5.16
C SER A 139 -16.11 -4.14 -5.79
N PHE A 140 -15.57 -4.74 -6.87
CA PHE A 140 -14.20 -4.48 -7.35
C PHE A 140 -14.18 -4.08 -8.84
N GLY A 141 -14.92 -3.01 -9.15
CA GLY A 141 -15.10 -2.52 -10.53
C GLY A 141 -13.78 -2.10 -11.19
N ALA A 142 -12.83 -1.55 -10.44
CA ALA A 142 -11.51 -1.17 -10.93
C ALA A 142 -10.65 -2.37 -11.33
N PHE A 143 -10.72 -3.47 -10.56
CA PHE A 143 -10.03 -4.72 -10.93
C PHE A 143 -10.59 -5.33 -12.21
N ILE A 144 -11.93 -5.36 -12.34
CA ILE A 144 -12.63 -5.85 -13.55
C ILE A 144 -12.31 -4.98 -14.77
N ALA A 145 -12.27 -3.65 -14.60
CA ALA A 145 -11.97 -2.70 -15.68
C ALA A 145 -10.50 -2.74 -16.13
N GLY A 146 -9.58 -3.00 -15.20
CA GLY A 146 -8.14 -3.04 -15.45
C GLY A 146 -7.48 -1.65 -15.54
N ALA A 147 -6.17 -1.63 -15.31
CA ALA A 147 -5.40 -0.39 -15.15
C ALA A 147 -5.49 0.55 -16.37
N ALA A 148 -5.44 0.01 -17.60
CA ALA A 148 -5.52 0.82 -18.83
C ALA A 148 -6.83 1.60 -18.96
N ALA A 149 -7.97 1.01 -18.57
CA ALA A 149 -9.27 1.68 -18.59
C ALA A 149 -9.42 2.73 -17.45
N ARG A 150 -8.61 2.62 -16.40
CA ARG A 150 -8.64 3.47 -15.18
C ARG A 150 -7.55 4.55 -15.19
N ALA A 151 -6.54 4.42 -16.05
CA ALA A 151 -5.34 5.25 -16.19
C ALA A 151 -5.56 6.77 -16.01
N LYS A 152 -6.59 7.33 -16.66
CA LYS A 152 -6.87 8.77 -16.59
C LYS A 152 -7.24 9.27 -15.19
N LEU A 153 -7.83 8.44 -14.32
CA LEU A 153 -8.11 8.83 -12.93
C LEU A 153 -6.82 9.01 -12.11
N VAL A 154 -5.83 8.16 -12.38
CA VAL A 154 -4.58 8.11 -11.62
C VAL A 154 -3.50 9.04 -12.19
N GLY A 155 -3.81 9.78 -13.26
CA GLY A 155 -2.92 10.76 -13.90
C GLY A 155 -2.08 10.21 -15.05
N ASP A 156 -2.24 8.93 -15.41
CA ASP A 156 -1.53 8.29 -16.52
C ASP A 156 -2.07 8.85 -17.86
N THR A 157 -1.40 9.89 -18.35
CA THR A 157 -1.80 10.68 -19.51
C THR A 157 -0.56 11.18 -20.27
N GLY A 158 -0.74 11.62 -21.52
CA GLY A 158 0.36 12.13 -22.34
C GLY A 158 1.43 11.05 -22.57
N PRO A 159 2.72 11.30 -22.25
CA PRO A 159 3.77 10.27 -22.32
C PRO A 159 3.47 9.02 -21.49
N SER A 160 2.68 9.13 -20.42
CA SER A 160 2.29 8.01 -19.54
C SER A 160 0.92 7.41 -19.89
N ASP A 161 0.28 7.81 -21.00
CA ASP A 161 -0.97 7.19 -21.47
C ASP A 161 -0.75 5.69 -21.79
N PRO A 162 -1.74 4.80 -21.55
CA PRO A 162 -1.64 3.36 -21.83
C PRO A 162 -1.17 2.99 -23.24
N GLN A 163 -1.39 3.84 -24.25
CA GLN A 163 -0.87 3.62 -25.61
C GLN A 163 0.67 3.60 -25.69
N ASN A 164 1.34 4.22 -24.72
CA ASN A 164 2.79 4.37 -24.63
C ASN A 164 3.42 3.44 -23.58
N TRP A 165 2.63 2.60 -22.90
CA TRP A 165 3.16 1.68 -21.89
C TRP A 165 4.08 0.63 -22.52
N ILE A 166 5.16 0.30 -21.81
CA ILE A 166 6.16 -0.67 -22.24
C ILE A 166 5.55 -2.07 -22.41
N GLY A 167 6.11 -2.87 -23.33
CA GLY A 167 5.65 -4.24 -23.57
C GLY A 167 4.19 -4.32 -24.02
N ASP A 168 3.44 -5.27 -23.46
CA ASP A 168 2.04 -5.57 -23.79
C ASP A 168 1.07 -5.32 -22.62
N PHE A 169 1.49 -4.57 -21.58
CA PHE A 169 0.61 -4.18 -20.47
C PHE A 169 -0.64 -3.45 -20.98
N GLY A 170 -1.81 -3.79 -20.44
CA GLY A 170 -3.09 -3.18 -20.82
C GLY A 170 -3.65 -3.58 -22.18
N LYS A 171 -2.96 -4.46 -22.94
CA LYS A 171 -3.42 -4.96 -24.25
C LYS A 171 -4.28 -6.23 -24.15
N GLY A 172 -4.50 -6.77 -22.95
CA GLY A 172 -5.37 -7.93 -22.70
C GLY A 172 -4.66 -9.28 -22.79
N SER A 173 -3.34 -9.30 -23.02
CA SER A 173 -2.47 -10.48 -22.94
C SER A 173 -1.70 -10.57 -21.61
N ASP A 174 -1.82 -9.54 -20.77
CA ASP A 174 -1.29 -9.39 -19.43
C ASP A 174 -2.13 -10.16 -18.40
N HIS A 175 -2.01 -11.49 -18.41
CA HIS A 175 -2.88 -12.39 -17.64
C HIS A 175 -2.41 -12.62 -16.21
N VAL A 176 -1.11 -12.89 -16.05
CA VAL A 176 -0.50 -13.21 -14.76
C VAL A 176 0.81 -12.43 -14.61
N LEU A 177 1.01 -11.83 -13.46
CA LEU A 177 2.26 -11.18 -13.08
C LEU A 177 2.87 -11.94 -11.91
N LEU A 178 3.94 -12.69 -12.18
CA LEU A 178 4.70 -13.44 -11.20
C LEU A 178 5.95 -12.66 -10.80
N THR A 179 6.26 -12.67 -9.50
CA THR A 179 7.34 -11.89 -8.89
C THR A 179 8.24 -12.81 -8.08
N LEU A 180 9.51 -12.88 -8.50
CA LEU A 180 10.58 -13.61 -7.84
C LEU A 180 11.51 -12.61 -7.16
N HIS A 181 11.47 -12.53 -5.83
CA HIS A 181 12.51 -11.89 -5.03
C HIS A 181 13.65 -12.88 -4.77
N ALA A 182 14.89 -12.41 -4.70
CA ALA A 182 16.06 -13.26 -4.44
C ALA A 182 17.11 -12.59 -3.55
N LEU A 183 17.84 -13.40 -2.77
CA LEU A 183 18.96 -12.95 -1.93
C LEU A 183 20.22 -12.60 -2.73
N SER A 184 20.47 -13.29 -3.85
CA SER A 184 21.67 -13.10 -4.67
C SER A 184 21.38 -13.23 -6.18
N PRO A 185 22.31 -12.79 -7.06
CA PRO A 185 22.19 -12.97 -8.50
C PRO A 185 22.09 -14.44 -8.92
N GLU A 186 22.79 -15.33 -8.22
CA GLU A 186 22.79 -16.78 -8.47
C GLU A 186 21.41 -17.36 -8.18
N CYS A 187 20.83 -17.07 -7.01
CA CYS A 187 19.46 -17.45 -6.68
C CYS A 187 18.47 -16.91 -7.72
N LEU A 188 18.58 -15.63 -8.08
CA LEU A 188 17.69 -15.02 -9.08
C LEU A 188 17.77 -15.76 -10.42
N ALA A 189 18.98 -16.11 -10.89
CA ALA A 189 19.17 -16.87 -12.12
C ALA A 189 18.58 -18.29 -12.03
N THR A 190 18.97 -19.08 -11.02
CA THR A 190 18.53 -20.47 -10.86
C THR A 190 17.01 -20.60 -10.78
N TYR A 191 16.35 -19.81 -9.92
CA TYR A 191 14.88 -19.90 -9.80
C TYR A 191 14.17 -19.33 -11.05
N SER A 192 14.76 -18.36 -11.77
CA SER A 192 14.23 -17.88 -13.05
C SER A 192 14.26 -18.94 -14.15
N GLU A 193 15.33 -19.72 -14.24
CA GLU A 193 15.46 -20.79 -15.24
C GLU A 193 14.47 -21.92 -14.97
N ARG A 194 14.31 -22.32 -13.70
CA ARG A 194 13.27 -23.27 -13.26
C ARG A 194 11.87 -22.78 -13.67
N LEU A 195 11.53 -21.53 -13.35
CA LEU A 195 10.24 -20.94 -13.68
C LEU A 195 9.99 -20.86 -15.20
N ALA A 196 10.99 -20.43 -15.99
CA ALA A 196 10.85 -20.33 -17.44
C ALA A 196 10.63 -21.69 -18.12
N ALA A 197 11.30 -22.74 -17.63
CA ALA A 197 11.05 -24.10 -18.08
C ALA A 197 9.62 -24.59 -17.75
N LEU A 198 9.14 -24.29 -16.53
CA LEU A 198 7.78 -24.62 -16.09
C LEU A 198 6.70 -23.87 -16.90
N PHE A 199 6.92 -22.60 -17.26
CA PHE A 199 6.00 -21.85 -18.12
C PHE A 199 5.85 -22.50 -19.50
N ALA A 200 6.96 -22.96 -20.09
CA ALA A 200 6.97 -23.62 -21.39
C ALA A 200 6.40 -25.06 -21.36
N GLU A 201 6.40 -25.73 -20.20
CA GLU A 201 5.85 -27.08 -20.04
C GLU A 201 4.37 -27.11 -20.45
N GLY A 202 4.02 -28.00 -21.38
CA GLY A 202 2.65 -28.10 -21.91
C GLY A 202 2.13 -26.83 -22.60
N ASN A 203 3.00 -25.85 -22.88
CA ASN A 203 2.63 -24.48 -23.25
C ASN A 203 1.68 -23.84 -22.21
N ALA A 204 1.93 -24.04 -20.91
CA ALA A 204 1.13 -23.48 -19.83
C ALA A 204 1.05 -21.94 -19.90
N PHE A 205 2.19 -21.27 -20.02
CA PHE A 205 2.29 -19.82 -20.12
C PHE A 205 3.33 -19.38 -21.15
N ARG A 206 3.02 -18.30 -21.87
CA ARG A 206 3.99 -17.57 -22.68
C ARG A 206 4.46 -16.34 -21.91
N GLU A 207 5.75 -16.26 -21.63
CA GLU A 207 6.37 -15.03 -21.14
C GLU A 207 6.30 -13.95 -22.24
N ILE A 208 5.74 -12.78 -21.90
CA ILE A 208 5.58 -11.64 -22.83
C ILE A 208 6.42 -10.43 -22.43
N TRP A 209 6.82 -10.34 -21.17
CA TRP A 209 7.73 -9.32 -20.68
C TRP A 209 8.41 -9.78 -19.39
N ARG A 210 9.63 -9.31 -19.18
CA ARG A 210 10.46 -9.57 -18.00
C ARG A 210 11.22 -8.30 -17.65
N GLN A 211 11.32 -7.97 -16.37
CA GLN A 211 12.13 -6.86 -15.89
C GLN A 211 12.72 -7.16 -14.51
N ASP A 212 13.96 -6.72 -14.34
CA ASP A 212 14.69 -6.82 -13.08
C ASP A 212 14.62 -5.49 -12.32
N GLY A 213 14.47 -5.60 -11.00
CA GLY A 213 14.70 -4.52 -10.06
C GLY A 213 15.82 -4.90 -9.09
N MET A 214 16.62 -3.93 -8.68
CA MET A 214 17.70 -4.13 -7.72
C MET A 214 17.81 -2.90 -6.81
N ALA A 215 18.05 -3.13 -5.52
CA ALA A 215 18.36 -2.07 -4.57
C ALA A 215 19.61 -1.32 -5.05
N LEU A 216 19.58 0.02 -4.99
CA LEU A 216 20.72 0.83 -5.41
C LEU A 216 21.94 0.52 -4.55
N MET A 217 23.12 0.76 -5.11
CA MET A 217 24.40 0.61 -4.42
C MET A 217 24.96 1.98 -4.03
N GLU A 218 25.55 2.07 -2.84
CA GLU A 218 26.39 3.19 -2.42
C GLU A 218 27.72 2.69 -1.85
N MET A 219 28.73 3.57 -1.81
CA MET A 219 30.05 3.24 -1.27
C MET A 219 30.08 3.55 0.23
N LYS A 220 30.29 2.52 1.06
CA LYS A 220 30.50 2.64 2.50
C LYS A 220 31.81 1.97 2.88
N ASP A 221 32.68 2.70 3.57
CA ASP A 221 34.00 2.22 4.02
C ASP A 221 34.84 1.58 2.89
N GLY A 222 34.75 2.16 1.69
CA GLY A 222 35.44 1.68 0.48
C GLY A 222 34.82 0.45 -0.19
N LYS A 223 33.66 -0.04 0.28
CA LYS A 223 32.95 -1.20 -0.27
C LYS A 223 31.58 -0.80 -0.84
N PRO A 224 31.13 -1.39 -1.96
CA PRO A 224 29.77 -1.21 -2.44
C PRO A 224 28.80 -1.98 -1.53
N VAL A 225 27.76 -1.31 -1.04
CA VAL A 225 26.69 -1.90 -0.21
C VAL A 225 25.32 -1.49 -0.75
N PHE A 226 24.31 -2.35 -0.57
CA PHE A 226 22.93 -2.00 -0.87
C PHE A 226 22.45 -0.85 0.02
N THR A 227 21.73 0.09 -0.57
CA THR A 227 21.12 1.23 0.13
C THR A 227 19.60 1.25 -0.04
N SER A 228 18.93 1.96 0.87
CA SER A 228 17.47 2.19 0.84
C SER A 228 17.08 3.41 -0.01
N LYS A 229 18.03 3.97 -0.76
CA LYS A 229 17.81 5.12 -1.65
C LYS A 229 17.12 4.73 -2.95
N VAL A 230 16.28 5.63 -3.45
CA VAL A 230 15.64 5.58 -4.77
C VAL A 230 16.32 6.56 -5.75
N PRO A 231 16.05 6.53 -7.08
CA PRO A 231 16.84 7.29 -8.06
C PRO A 231 16.99 8.81 -7.82
N PHE A 232 16.00 9.49 -7.23
CA PHE A 232 16.11 10.91 -6.85
C PHE A 232 16.95 11.18 -5.58
N GLY A 233 17.56 10.15 -4.99
CA GLY A 233 18.47 10.24 -3.83
C GLY A 233 17.82 10.07 -2.46
N TYR A 234 16.50 10.02 -2.36
CA TYR A 234 15.78 9.87 -1.08
C TYR A 234 15.84 8.45 -0.52
N THR A 235 16.04 8.33 0.79
CA THR A 235 15.76 7.13 1.59
C THR A 235 14.26 6.80 1.58
N ASP A 236 13.88 5.64 1.06
CA ASP A 236 12.52 5.09 1.15
C ASP A 236 12.43 3.95 2.20
N GLY A 237 11.24 3.39 2.43
CA GLY A 237 10.99 2.34 3.43
C GLY A 237 10.92 2.85 4.88
N VAL A 238 10.85 4.16 5.09
CA VAL A 238 10.76 4.79 6.41
C VAL A 238 9.34 4.64 7.00
N SER A 239 8.35 5.20 6.32
CA SER A 239 6.93 5.09 6.70
C SER A 239 6.35 3.78 6.20
N VAL A 240 6.08 2.86 7.13
CA VAL A 240 5.50 1.54 6.88
C VAL A 240 4.06 1.52 7.41
N THR A 241 3.17 0.77 6.76
CA THR A 241 1.79 0.62 7.19
C THR A 241 1.68 -0.57 8.14
N THR A 242 1.57 -0.29 9.44
CA THR A 242 1.38 -1.30 10.49
C THR A 242 -0.04 -1.82 10.44
N ILE A 243 -0.22 -3.15 10.48
CA ILE A 243 -1.53 -3.83 10.53
C ILE A 243 -1.71 -4.45 11.92
N ARG A 244 -2.92 -4.33 12.49
CA ARG A 244 -3.28 -4.99 13.75
C ARG A 244 -3.15 -6.50 13.63
N GLY A 245 -2.31 -7.12 14.46
CA GLY A 245 -2.05 -8.57 14.39
C GLY A 245 -1.23 -9.02 13.17
N GLY A 246 -0.71 -8.09 12.37
CA GLY A 246 0.23 -8.40 11.29
C GLY A 246 1.64 -8.75 11.80
N PRO A 247 2.47 -9.40 10.97
CA PRO A 247 3.79 -9.88 11.37
C PRO A 247 4.89 -8.82 11.38
N GLU A 248 4.69 -7.64 10.77
CA GLU A 248 5.66 -6.55 10.84
C GLU A 248 5.54 -5.80 12.18
N LEU A 249 6.63 -5.82 12.97
CA LEU A 249 6.72 -5.07 14.23
C LEU A 249 6.46 -3.58 14.02
N SER A 250 5.57 -3.01 14.82
CA SER A 250 5.26 -1.58 14.82
C SER A 250 6.50 -0.77 15.23
N ARG A 251 7.03 0.04 14.29
CA ARG A 251 7.88 1.19 14.66
C ARG A 251 7.03 2.24 15.38
N GLN A 252 7.66 3.16 16.11
CA GLN A 252 6.92 4.26 16.73
C GLN A 252 6.37 5.19 15.63
N ASP A 253 5.05 5.15 15.45
CA ASP A 253 4.29 6.03 14.59
C ASP A 253 3.26 6.76 15.45
N HIS A 254 2.91 7.99 15.06
CA HIS A 254 1.81 8.70 15.68
C HIS A 254 0.45 8.10 15.25
N GLN A 255 0.43 7.48 14.07
CA GLN A 255 -0.77 6.87 13.50
C GLN A 255 -1.00 5.46 14.05
N GLN A 256 -2.26 5.14 14.34
CA GLN A 256 -2.66 3.82 14.85
C GLN A 256 -2.47 2.72 13.79
N PRO A 257 -2.26 1.45 14.21
CA PRO A 257 -2.33 0.31 13.31
C PRO A 257 -3.64 0.24 12.54
N CYS A 258 -3.56 -0.12 11.26
CA CYS A 258 -4.71 -0.32 10.40
C CYS A 258 -5.40 -1.65 10.71
N GLU A 259 -6.72 -1.74 10.51
CA GLU A 259 -7.42 -3.02 10.56
C GLU A 259 -7.05 -3.90 9.35
N PRO A 260 -6.98 -5.24 9.51
CA PRO A 260 -6.44 -6.09 8.45
C PRO A 260 -7.27 -6.12 7.17
N TRP A 261 -8.59 -5.95 7.28
CA TRP A 261 -9.51 -5.96 6.15
C TRP A 261 -9.23 -4.86 5.11
N LEU A 262 -8.43 -3.84 5.45
CA LEU A 262 -7.96 -2.80 4.53
C LEU A 262 -6.88 -3.30 3.54
N PHE A 263 -6.26 -4.45 3.80
CA PHE A 263 -5.15 -5.01 3.01
C PHE A 263 -5.28 -6.49 2.67
N VAL A 264 -6.13 -7.22 3.39
CA VAL A 264 -6.44 -8.64 3.18
C VAL A 264 -7.95 -8.74 3.04
N LEU A 265 -8.45 -9.46 2.03
CA LEU A 265 -9.89 -9.61 1.81
C LEU A 265 -10.51 -10.51 2.88
N ARG A 266 -11.51 -9.97 3.60
CA ARG A 266 -12.07 -10.54 4.83
C ARG A 266 -13.58 -10.33 4.89
N ASP A 267 -14.32 -11.26 5.51
CA ASP A 267 -15.78 -11.17 5.61
C ASP A 267 -16.25 -10.05 6.56
N GLU A 268 -15.40 -9.67 7.53
CA GLU A 268 -15.64 -8.57 8.46
C GLU A 268 -15.40 -7.16 7.87
N ALA A 269 -15.17 -7.04 6.55
CA ALA A 269 -14.91 -5.77 5.90
C ALA A 269 -16.13 -4.84 5.86
N GLU A 270 -15.91 -3.55 6.08
CA GLU A 270 -16.98 -2.55 6.14
C GLU A 270 -17.34 -1.93 4.77
N ASN A 271 -16.44 -2.05 3.78
CA ASN A 271 -16.51 -1.31 2.50
C ASN A 271 -16.57 -2.19 1.24
N TYR A 272 -16.54 -3.52 1.36
CA TYR A 272 -16.71 -4.45 0.24
C TYR A 272 -17.36 -5.76 0.70
N ILE A 273 -17.97 -6.47 -0.24
CA ILE A 273 -18.31 -7.89 -0.10
C ILE A 273 -17.20 -8.69 -0.78
N VAL A 274 -16.69 -9.72 -0.10
CA VAL A 274 -15.66 -10.66 -0.61
C VAL A 274 -16.15 -11.29 -1.93
N PRO A 275 -15.26 -11.55 -2.92
CA PRO A 275 -15.63 -12.25 -4.14
C PRO A 275 -16.30 -13.61 -3.88
N GLU A 276 -17.25 -13.97 -4.75
CA GLU A 276 -17.89 -15.29 -4.75
C GLU A 276 -17.35 -16.14 -5.92
N PRO A 277 -17.07 -17.45 -5.72
CA PRO A 277 -17.00 -18.15 -4.43
C PRO A 277 -15.84 -17.63 -3.56
N ARG A 278 -16.03 -17.68 -2.23
CA ARG A 278 -15.14 -17.11 -1.20
C ARG A 278 -13.66 -17.48 -1.36
N GLU A 279 -13.35 -18.67 -1.86
CA GLU A 279 -12.00 -19.19 -2.10
C GLU A 279 -11.22 -18.45 -3.22
N LEU A 280 -11.90 -17.66 -4.06
CA LEU A 280 -11.26 -16.79 -5.06
C LEU A 280 -11.01 -15.36 -4.54
N GLY A 281 -11.34 -15.11 -3.27
CA GLY A 281 -11.39 -13.77 -2.69
C GLY A 281 -10.70 -13.66 -1.34
N LEU A 282 -11.17 -14.43 -0.36
CA LEU A 282 -10.69 -14.41 1.02
C LEU A 282 -9.16 -14.55 1.10
N ASN A 283 -8.53 -13.85 2.05
CA ASN A 283 -7.09 -13.86 2.32
C ASN A 283 -6.21 -13.36 1.16
N GLY A 284 -6.79 -13.11 -0.01
CA GLY A 284 -6.20 -12.36 -1.12
C GLY A 284 -6.13 -10.85 -0.86
N SER A 285 -5.59 -10.14 -1.85
CA SER A 285 -5.47 -8.68 -1.86
C SER A 285 -5.39 -8.18 -3.30
N PHE A 286 -5.74 -6.92 -3.55
CA PHE A 286 -5.45 -6.28 -4.83
C PHE A 286 -4.07 -5.62 -4.78
N ALA A 287 -3.36 -5.68 -5.91
CA ALA A 287 -2.04 -5.10 -6.04
C ALA A 287 -1.93 -4.36 -7.38
N VAL A 288 -1.76 -3.04 -7.32
CA VAL A 288 -1.52 -2.23 -8.52
C VAL A 288 -0.02 -2.23 -8.80
N PHE A 289 0.39 -2.94 -9.85
CA PHE A 289 1.75 -2.90 -10.35
C PHE A 289 1.99 -1.63 -11.17
N LYS A 290 3.11 -0.97 -10.94
CA LYS A 290 3.56 0.22 -11.66
C LYS A 290 5.06 0.10 -11.96
N MET A 291 5.45 0.58 -13.14
CA MET A 291 6.83 0.93 -13.46
C MET A 291 6.85 2.43 -13.77
N ILE A 292 7.73 3.16 -13.09
CA ILE A 292 7.77 4.62 -13.05
C ILE A 292 9.19 5.05 -13.37
N MET A 293 9.41 5.47 -14.62
CA MET A 293 10.65 6.11 -15.06
C MET A 293 10.85 7.41 -14.27
N THR A 294 12.08 7.69 -13.83
CA THR A 294 12.44 8.91 -13.11
C THR A 294 13.43 9.74 -13.91
N ASP A 295 13.03 10.93 -14.36
CA ASP A 295 13.94 11.90 -14.95
C ASP A 295 14.77 12.61 -13.86
N VAL A 296 15.83 11.91 -13.41
CA VAL A 296 16.74 12.43 -12.37
C VAL A 296 17.46 13.69 -12.84
N VAL A 297 17.76 13.82 -14.14
CA VAL A 297 18.46 14.98 -14.70
C VAL A 297 17.55 16.19 -14.74
N GLY A 298 16.31 16.04 -15.20
CA GLY A 298 15.29 17.08 -15.14
C GLY A 298 14.99 17.52 -13.72
N PHE A 299 14.96 16.58 -12.76
CA PHE A 299 14.81 16.88 -11.34
C PHE A 299 15.98 17.72 -10.80
N GLU A 300 17.25 17.30 -11.01
CA GLU A 300 18.41 18.09 -10.59
C GLU A 300 18.46 19.47 -11.26
N ASN A 301 18.18 19.54 -12.57
CA ASN A 301 18.12 20.81 -13.30
C ASN A 301 17.04 21.74 -12.72
N PHE A 302 15.88 21.22 -12.35
CA PHE A 302 14.82 21.98 -11.70
C PHE A 302 15.28 22.56 -10.36
N LEU A 303 15.93 21.75 -9.51
CA LEU A 303 16.49 22.20 -8.23
C LEU A 303 17.56 23.30 -8.44
N GLN A 304 18.54 23.04 -9.31
CA GLN A 304 19.64 23.98 -9.56
C GLN A 304 19.17 25.29 -10.20
N SER A 305 18.11 25.27 -11.02
CA SER A 305 17.52 26.49 -11.61
C SER A 305 16.85 27.42 -10.57
N ASN A 306 16.62 26.95 -9.35
CA ASN A 306 16.00 27.71 -8.27
C ASN A 306 16.96 28.03 -7.10
N LYS A 307 18.25 27.68 -7.21
CA LYS A 307 19.26 27.82 -6.15
C LYS A 307 19.40 29.25 -5.58
N ASP A 308 19.12 30.28 -6.40
CA ASP A 308 19.22 31.69 -5.99
C ASP A 308 18.01 32.15 -5.14
N LYS A 309 16.95 31.33 -5.05
CA LYS A 309 15.74 31.58 -4.27
C LYS A 309 15.65 30.72 -3.00
N ILE A 310 16.20 29.51 -3.06
CA ILE A 310 16.13 28.48 -2.03
C ILE A 310 17.28 27.50 -2.23
N ASP A 311 17.87 27.00 -1.15
CA ASP A 311 18.87 25.94 -1.23
C ASP A 311 18.31 24.71 -1.99
N PRO A 312 19.02 24.14 -2.97
CA PRO A 312 18.55 23.00 -3.77
C PRO A 312 18.14 21.77 -2.96
N GLU A 313 18.82 21.47 -1.85
CA GLU A 313 18.50 20.30 -1.02
C GLU A 313 17.32 20.60 -0.09
N LEU A 314 17.19 21.83 0.43
CA LEU A 314 15.96 22.26 1.12
C LEU A 314 14.74 22.27 0.18
N LEU A 315 14.91 22.64 -1.10
CA LEU A 315 13.84 22.56 -2.10
C LEU A 315 13.45 21.11 -2.37
N ALA A 316 14.42 20.20 -2.56
CA ALA A 316 14.18 18.77 -2.65
C ALA A 316 13.39 18.26 -1.43
N ALA A 317 13.87 18.58 -0.23
CA ALA A 317 13.22 18.22 1.03
C ALA A 317 11.78 18.75 1.11
N LYS A 318 11.52 19.98 0.66
CA LYS A 318 10.18 20.60 0.62
C LYS A 318 9.25 19.99 -0.44
N MET A 319 9.78 19.47 -1.56
CA MET A 319 8.99 18.71 -2.54
C MET A 319 8.61 17.33 -2.00
N CYS A 320 9.49 16.66 -1.26
CA CYS A 320 9.25 15.31 -0.74
C CYS A 320 8.46 15.30 0.59
N GLY A 321 8.78 16.21 1.51
CA GLY A 321 8.37 16.19 2.93
C GLY A 321 9.43 15.59 3.86
N ARG A 322 10.53 15.07 3.30
CA ARG A 322 11.74 14.58 3.99
C ARG A 322 12.98 15.04 3.23
N TRP A 323 14.05 15.34 3.97
CA TRP A 323 15.40 15.41 3.43
C TRP A 323 15.80 14.08 2.79
N ARG A 324 16.76 14.09 1.86
CA ARG A 324 17.19 12.86 1.17
C ARG A 324 17.68 11.76 2.10
N ASN A 325 18.26 12.10 3.24
CA ASN A 325 18.69 11.13 4.25
C ASN A 325 17.53 10.46 5.02
N GLY A 326 16.29 10.93 4.85
CA GLY A 326 15.08 10.42 5.50
C GLY A 326 14.56 11.25 6.68
N VAL A 327 15.26 12.29 7.14
CA VAL A 327 14.79 13.18 8.21
C VAL A 327 13.52 13.94 7.77
N PRO A 328 12.42 13.92 8.54
CA PRO A 328 11.18 14.59 8.14
C PRO A 328 11.21 16.09 8.45
N LEU A 329 10.75 16.92 7.51
CA LEU A 329 10.59 18.36 7.71
C LEU A 329 9.64 18.70 8.87
N ALA A 330 8.69 17.81 9.17
CA ALA A 330 7.82 17.94 10.33
C ALA A 330 8.58 18.02 11.66
N LEU A 331 9.74 17.33 11.78
CA LEU A 331 10.59 17.35 12.98
C LEU A 331 11.76 18.32 12.83
N SER A 332 12.46 18.30 11.69
CA SER A 332 13.62 19.16 11.41
C SER A 332 13.44 19.93 10.08
N PRO A 333 12.77 21.11 10.09
CA PRO A 333 12.42 21.81 8.85
C PRO A 333 13.60 22.55 8.19
N GLU A 334 14.65 22.87 8.95
CA GLU A 334 15.77 23.72 8.48
C GLU A 334 17.09 22.95 8.28
N THR A 335 17.18 21.68 8.68
CA THR A 335 18.40 20.87 8.51
C THR A 335 18.10 19.37 8.44
N ASP A 336 18.86 18.65 7.62
CA ASP A 336 18.89 17.19 7.56
C ASP A 336 19.65 16.55 8.74
N SER A 337 20.42 17.34 9.48
CA SER A 337 21.39 16.89 10.49
C SER A 337 21.17 17.60 11.85
N PRO A 338 20.00 17.43 12.49
CA PRO A 338 19.71 18.04 13.78
C PRO A 338 20.69 17.58 14.87
N VAL A 339 20.99 18.47 15.83
CA VAL A 339 21.90 18.17 16.95
C VAL A 339 21.35 17.00 17.77
N GLY A 340 22.15 15.94 17.92
CA GLY A 340 21.75 14.68 18.56
C GLY A 340 21.12 13.64 17.61
N GLY A 341 20.82 14.02 16.37
CA GLY A 341 20.14 13.17 15.38
C GLY A 341 18.66 12.93 15.70
N ILE A 342 18.00 12.13 14.85
CA ILE A 342 16.68 11.56 15.14
C ILE A 342 16.81 10.04 15.05
N PRO A 343 16.49 9.28 16.12
CA PRO A 343 16.53 7.83 16.09
C PRO A 343 15.61 7.24 15.00
N SER A 344 16.02 6.13 14.40
CA SER A 344 15.37 5.53 13.23
C SER A 344 13.88 5.22 13.44
N GLU A 345 13.54 4.82 14.67
CA GLU A 345 12.22 4.50 15.17
C GLU A 345 11.35 5.74 15.40
N GLN A 346 11.94 6.92 15.56
CA GLN A 346 11.23 8.20 15.73
C GLN A 346 11.02 8.94 14.40
N LEU A 347 11.64 8.50 13.29
CA LEU A 347 11.53 9.14 11.97
C LEU A 347 10.09 9.20 11.41
N ASN A 348 9.13 8.43 11.97
CA ASN A 348 7.71 8.50 11.62
C ASN A 348 6.80 8.96 12.78
N ASN A 349 7.36 9.24 13.96
CA ASN A 349 6.61 9.65 15.15
C ASN A 349 6.31 11.16 15.12
N PHE A 350 5.44 11.58 14.20
CA PHE A 350 4.98 12.96 14.11
C PHE A 350 3.56 13.04 13.54
N GLU A 351 2.95 14.19 13.78
CA GLU A 351 1.67 14.60 13.21
C GLU A 351 1.88 15.94 12.48
N TYR A 352 1.14 16.16 11.39
CA TYR A 352 1.06 17.46 10.71
C TYR A 352 0.07 18.39 11.41
N VAL A 353 -1.12 17.89 11.77
CA VAL A 353 -2.16 18.67 12.45
C VAL A 353 -2.85 17.83 13.52
N ASN A 354 -2.77 18.29 14.76
CA ASN A 354 -3.36 17.63 15.92
C ASN A 354 -4.88 17.85 15.99
N ALA A 355 -5.58 17.07 16.81
CA ALA A 355 -7.04 17.15 16.98
C ALA A 355 -7.55 18.49 17.52
N ASP A 356 -6.70 19.29 18.18
CA ASP A 356 -7.00 20.65 18.63
C ASP A 356 -6.74 21.74 17.55
N GLY A 357 -6.32 21.33 16.34
CA GLY A 357 -5.92 22.23 15.25
C GLY A 357 -4.51 22.80 15.37
N SER A 358 -3.72 22.40 16.37
CA SER A 358 -2.31 22.78 16.49
C SER A 358 -1.40 21.96 15.56
N GLY A 359 -0.12 22.34 15.47
CA GLY A 359 0.86 21.73 14.58
C GLY A 359 1.23 22.67 13.43
N ASP A 360 1.17 22.16 12.20
CA ASP A 360 1.57 22.85 10.97
C ASP A 360 0.43 22.97 9.91
N PRO A 361 -0.81 23.41 10.27
CA PRO A 361 -1.97 23.46 9.34
C PRO A 361 -1.84 24.48 8.20
N LYS A 362 -0.69 25.16 8.10
CA LYS A 362 -0.37 26.11 7.02
C LYS A 362 0.81 25.63 6.15
N GLY A 363 1.39 24.46 6.45
CA GLY A 363 2.53 23.90 5.73
C GLY A 363 3.81 24.75 5.79
N LEU A 364 4.04 25.47 6.90
CA LEU A 364 5.21 26.31 7.11
C LEU A 364 6.46 25.46 7.37
N ARG A 365 6.32 24.33 8.08
CA ARG A 365 7.41 23.35 8.29
C ARG A 365 7.54 22.42 7.09
N CYS A 366 6.48 21.67 6.80
CA CYS A 366 6.39 20.75 5.68
C CYS A 366 5.27 21.21 4.73
N PRO A 367 5.53 21.62 3.48
CA PRO A 367 4.50 22.12 2.58
C PRO A 367 3.31 21.17 2.46
N VAL A 368 2.08 21.69 2.46
CA VAL A 368 0.86 20.86 2.26
C VAL A 368 0.93 20.13 0.90
N GLY A 369 1.52 20.76 -0.11
CA GLY A 369 1.76 20.13 -1.42
C GLY A 369 2.89 19.11 -1.49
N ALA A 370 3.64 18.86 -0.40
CA ALA A 370 4.75 17.90 -0.40
C ALA A 370 4.28 16.46 -0.62
N HIS A 371 5.04 15.67 -1.38
CA HIS A 371 4.66 14.32 -1.80
C HIS A 371 4.15 13.45 -0.64
N MET A 372 4.93 13.32 0.43
CA MET A 372 4.57 12.48 1.58
C MET A 372 3.34 13.00 2.35
N ARG A 373 3.10 14.32 2.35
CA ARG A 373 1.92 14.94 2.98
C ARG A 373 0.67 14.81 2.11
N ARG A 374 0.79 14.76 0.78
CA ARG A 374 -0.31 14.42 -0.12
C ARG A 374 -0.70 12.94 -0.03
N VAL A 375 0.25 12.00 -0.05
CA VAL A 375 -0.08 10.55 -0.03
C VAL A 375 -0.39 10.00 1.37
N ASN A 376 0.05 10.68 2.43
CA ASN A 376 -0.32 10.39 3.82
C ASN A 376 -0.53 11.74 4.55
N PRO A 377 -1.72 12.36 4.45
CA PRO A 377 -2.05 13.62 5.11
C PRO A 377 -2.02 13.57 6.63
N ARG A 378 -1.96 12.37 7.23
CA ARG A 378 -2.09 12.17 8.68
C ARG A 378 -3.34 12.91 9.18
N GLY A 379 -3.25 13.77 10.18
CA GLY A 379 -4.33 14.61 10.70
C GLY A 379 -4.62 15.91 9.94
N GLU A 380 -3.96 16.19 8.80
CA GLU A 380 -4.30 17.33 7.93
C GLU A 380 -5.77 17.22 7.44
N PRO A 381 -6.59 18.27 7.56
CA PRO A 381 -7.93 18.28 6.97
C PRO A 381 -7.89 18.22 5.44
N VAL A 382 -8.43 17.17 4.84
CA VAL A 382 -8.44 16.94 3.38
C VAL A 382 -9.79 16.41 2.88
N THR A 383 -9.99 16.35 1.56
CA THR A 383 -11.09 15.61 0.92
C THR A 383 -11.13 14.17 1.43
N GLY A 384 -12.27 13.73 1.96
CA GLY A 384 -12.43 12.43 2.64
C GLY A 384 -12.11 12.44 4.15
N GLN A 385 -11.41 13.45 4.65
CA GLN A 385 -11.02 13.60 6.06
C GLN A 385 -11.11 15.06 6.51
N GLY A 386 -12.32 15.60 6.64
CA GLY A 386 -12.54 17.04 6.86
C GLY A 386 -12.23 17.59 8.25
N GLN A 387 -11.65 16.81 9.18
CA GLN A 387 -11.39 17.22 10.56
C GLN A 387 -9.89 17.26 10.87
N ALA A 388 -9.49 18.23 11.70
CA ALA A 388 -8.13 18.31 12.25
C ALA A 388 -7.86 17.10 13.16
N GLY A 389 -6.68 16.49 13.04
CA GLY A 389 -6.38 15.22 13.71
C GLY A 389 -7.21 14.04 13.20
N GLY A 390 -7.83 14.16 12.01
CA GLY A 390 -8.61 13.09 11.41
C GLY A 390 -7.76 11.86 11.06
N SER A 391 -8.43 10.73 10.82
CA SER A 391 -7.78 9.47 10.45
C SER A 391 -7.92 9.18 8.97
N ASN A 392 -6.80 8.93 8.29
CA ASN A 392 -6.74 8.50 6.90
C ASN A 392 -6.59 6.97 6.75
N VAL A 393 -6.87 6.20 7.80
CA VAL A 393 -6.64 4.75 7.87
C VAL A 393 -7.26 4.01 6.68
N THR A 394 -8.45 4.43 6.24
CA THR A 394 -9.22 3.89 5.10
C THR A 394 -8.57 4.05 3.73
N HIS A 395 -7.59 4.94 3.60
CA HIS A 395 -6.90 5.27 2.34
C HIS A 395 -5.42 4.87 2.36
N ARG A 396 -4.97 4.18 3.41
CA ARG A 396 -3.58 3.73 3.55
C ARG A 396 -3.23 2.72 2.47
N LEU A 397 -1.98 2.76 2.01
CA LEU A 397 -1.41 1.83 1.04
C LEU A 397 -0.23 1.08 1.66
N ILE A 398 -0.03 -0.17 1.24
CA ILE A 398 1.24 -0.89 1.41
C ILE A 398 2.04 -0.69 0.12
N ARG A 399 3.29 -0.27 0.26
CA ARG A 399 4.20 -0.04 -0.88
C ARG A 399 5.29 -1.10 -0.87
N ARG A 400 5.47 -1.76 -2.01
CA ARG A 400 6.55 -2.73 -2.24
C ARG A 400 7.24 -2.39 -3.57
N GLY A 401 8.03 -1.34 -3.56
CA GLY A 401 8.81 -0.87 -4.72
C GLY A 401 10.27 -1.33 -4.65
N MET A 402 10.88 -1.48 -5.82
CA MET A 402 12.31 -1.70 -6.03
C MET A 402 12.82 -0.74 -7.10
N PRO A 403 14.04 -0.18 -7.00
CA PRO A 403 14.65 0.56 -8.09
C PRO A 403 14.96 -0.32 -9.31
N TYR A 404 15.01 0.30 -10.48
CA TYR A 404 15.66 -0.28 -11.67
C TYR A 404 16.58 0.74 -12.33
N GLY A 405 17.49 0.23 -13.14
CA GLY A 405 18.63 0.99 -13.66
C GLY A 405 19.72 1.18 -12.60
N PRO A 406 20.91 1.62 -13.01
CA PRO A 406 22.02 1.90 -12.09
C PRO A 406 21.80 3.20 -11.32
N THR A 407 22.47 3.31 -10.16
CA THR A 407 22.60 4.56 -9.41
C THR A 407 23.02 5.70 -10.35
N TYR A 408 22.35 6.84 -10.26
CA TYR A 408 22.65 8.02 -11.06
C TYR A 408 24.06 8.57 -10.74
N ASP A 409 24.88 8.82 -11.76
CA ASP A 409 26.18 9.48 -11.62
C ASP A 409 26.10 10.93 -12.12
N PRO A 410 26.13 11.95 -11.23
CA PRO A 410 26.06 13.35 -11.65
C PRO A 410 27.26 13.82 -12.50
N ARG A 411 28.33 13.01 -12.62
CA ARG A 411 29.46 13.27 -13.52
C ARG A 411 29.17 12.84 -14.96
N GLN A 412 28.17 11.98 -15.16
CA GLN A 412 27.70 11.52 -16.48
C GLN A 412 26.17 11.63 -16.55
N PRO A 413 25.60 12.85 -16.47
CA PRO A 413 24.17 13.03 -16.28
C PRO A 413 23.33 12.47 -17.44
N TYR A 414 23.80 12.61 -18.68
CA TYR A 414 23.11 12.13 -19.88
C TYR A 414 23.71 10.80 -20.38
N ASP A 415 23.73 9.78 -19.52
CA ASP A 415 24.24 8.44 -19.86
C ASP A 415 23.31 7.62 -20.77
N GLY A 416 22.09 8.08 -21.00
CA GLY A 416 21.08 7.39 -21.83
C GLY A 416 20.49 6.14 -21.19
N ILE A 417 20.74 5.90 -19.89
CA ILE A 417 20.28 4.71 -19.19
C ILE A 417 18.94 5.02 -18.49
N GLU A 418 17.91 4.23 -18.82
CA GLU A 418 16.62 4.32 -18.13
C GLU A 418 16.75 3.84 -16.68
N ARG A 419 16.11 4.58 -15.77
CA ARG A 419 16.13 4.35 -14.33
C ARG A 419 14.80 4.78 -13.72
N GLY A 420 14.42 4.14 -12.62
CA GLY A 420 13.14 4.40 -12.00
C GLY A 420 12.81 3.48 -10.84
N LEU A 421 11.51 3.32 -10.58
CA LEU A 421 10.96 2.38 -9.60
C LEU A 421 9.99 1.43 -10.29
N LEU A 422 9.98 0.16 -9.91
CA LEU A 422 8.90 -0.77 -10.23
C LEU A 422 8.43 -1.53 -8.99
N GLY A 423 7.18 -1.99 -9.02
CA GLY A 423 6.60 -2.77 -7.93
C GLY A 423 5.16 -2.39 -7.66
N TYR A 424 4.72 -2.57 -6.41
CA TYR A 424 3.29 -2.67 -6.09
C TYR A 424 2.80 -1.67 -5.05
N PHE A 425 1.56 -1.23 -5.26
CA PHE A 425 0.68 -0.64 -4.24
C PHE A 425 -0.40 -1.66 -3.88
N ILE A 426 -0.35 -2.20 -2.66
CA ILE A 426 -1.21 -3.30 -2.18
C ILE A 426 -2.33 -2.73 -1.30
N ASN A 427 -3.56 -3.19 -1.53
CA ASN A 427 -4.81 -2.67 -0.94
C ASN A 427 -5.97 -3.67 -1.11
N SER A 428 -7.02 -3.52 -0.28
CA SER A 428 -8.27 -4.28 -0.42
C SER A 428 -9.28 -3.64 -1.37
N SER A 429 -9.17 -2.34 -1.63
CA SER A 429 -10.00 -1.61 -2.59
C SER A 429 -9.14 -0.62 -3.39
N ILE A 430 -9.02 -0.89 -4.69
CA ILE A 430 -8.25 -0.05 -5.62
C ILE A 430 -8.89 1.34 -5.69
N GLU A 431 -10.21 1.41 -5.75
CA GLU A 431 -11.01 2.64 -5.80
C GLU A 431 -10.79 3.50 -4.56
N ASN A 432 -11.01 2.93 -3.36
CA ASN A 432 -10.97 3.68 -2.10
C ASN A 432 -9.55 4.01 -1.63
N GLN A 433 -8.53 3.25 -2.05
CA GLN A 433 -7.15 3.46 -1.59
C GLN A 433 -6.28 4.03 -2.72
N TYR A 434 -6.01 3.28 -3.79
CA TYR A 434 -5.05 3.71 -4.81
C TYR A 434 -5.57 4.86 -5.70
N GLU A 435 -6.77 4.70 -6.27
CA GLU A 435 -7.37 5.71 -7.16
C GLU A 435 -7.81 6.94 -6.36
N PHE A 436 -8.31 6.79 -5.14
CA PHE A 436 -8.65 7.91 -4.27
C PHE A 436 -7.41 8.76 -3.94
N VAL A 437 -6.34 8.16 -3.43
CA VAL A 437 -5.11 8.89 -3.09
C VAL A 437 -4.56 9.65 -4.29
N LEU A 438 -4.51 9.02 -5.47
CA LEU A 438 -3.99 9.68 -6.67
C LEU A 438 -4.94 10.75 -7.21
N SER A 439 -6.21 10.43 -7.43
CA SER A 439 -7.17 11.38 -8.03
C SER A 439 -7.57 12.53 -7.11
N GLN A 440 -7.78 12.26 -5.81
CA GLN A 440 -8.32 13.24 -4.85
C GLN A 440 -7.24 13.96 -4.05
N TRP A 441 -6.04 13.38 -3.84
CA TRP A 441 -4.99 14.00 -3.01
C TRP A 441 -3.70 14.35 -3.75
N VAL A 442 -3.27 13.55 -4.74
CA VAL A 442 -2.04 13.86 -5.49
C VAL A 442 -2.33 14.81 -6.65
N ASN A 443 -3.34 14.48 -7.46
CA ASN A 443 -3.65 15.17 -8.71
C ASN A 443 -4.57 16.38 -8.52
N ASP A 444 -5.38 16.42 -7.45
CA ASP A 444 -6.20 17.60 -7.14
C ASP A 444 -5.39 18.69 -6.43
N SER A 445 -5.47 19.89 -6.98
CA SER A 445 -4.90 21.11 -6.41
C SER A 445 -5.64 21.58 -5.15
N ALA A 446 -6.93 21.24 -5.00
CA ALA A 446 -7.82 21.68 -3.93
C ALA A 446 -7.97 20.69 -2.75
N PHE A 447 -7.18 19.61 -2.71
CA PHE A 447 -7.40 18.48 -1.78
C PHE A 447 -7.42 18.84 -0.28
N ALA A 448 -6.69 19.87 0.14
CA ALA A 448 -6.64 20.39 1.51
C ALA A 448 -7.48 21.68 1.70
N GLY A 449 -8.43 21.92 0.79
CA GLY A 449 -9.34 23.06 0.83
C GLY A 449 -8.62 24.41 0.86
N SER A 450 -8.98 25.25 1.84
CA SER A 450 -8.60 26.67 1.90
C SER A 450 -7.14 26.97 2.29
N VAL A 451 -6.23 25.97 2.28
CA VAL A 451 -4.78 26.21 2.36
C VAL A 451 -4.29 26.74 1.00
N ARG A 452 -4.61 28.03 0.79
CA ARG A 452 -4.52 28.82 -0.44
C ARG A 452 -3.42 28.40 -1.43
N LEU A 453 -3.86 27.83 -2.55
CA LEU A 453 -3.26 28.18 -3.84
C LEU A 453 -3.34 29.70 -4.03
N ASN A 454 -2.35 30.27 -4.73
CA ASN A 454 -2.52 31.59 -5.34
C ASN A 454 -3.69 31.48 -6.35
N PRO A 455 -4.67 32.40 -6.40
CA PRO A 455 -5.79 32.32 -7.36
C PRO A 455 -5.34 32.16 -8.83
N TYR A 456 -4.13 32.59 -9.19
CA TYR A 456 -3.56 32.34 -10.53
C TYR A 456 -3.18 30.87 -10.79
N SER A 457 -2.85 30.06 -9.77
CA SER A 457 -2.51 28.63 -9.93
C SER A 457 -3.69 27.75 -10.39
N ALA A 458 -4.92 28.18 -10.11
CA ALA A 458 -6.12 27.45 -10.53
C ALA A 458 -6.45 27.63 -12.03
N GLY A 459 -5.97 28.72 -12.65
CA GLY A 459 -6.35 29.10 -14.02
C GLY A 459 -5.76 28.18 -15.10
N GLU A 460 -4.51 27.75 -14.94
CA GLU A 460 -3.79 27.01 -16.00
C GLU A 460 -4.15 25.52 -16.05
N TRP A 461 -4.48 24.89 -14.91
CA TRP A 461 -4.86 23.47 -14.84
C TRP A 461 -6.33 23.19 -15.19
N HIS A 462 -7.24 24.16 -14.99
CA HIS A 462 -8.65 23.95 -15.35
C HIS A 462 -8.92 23.97 -16.86
N ALA A 463 -7.99 24.47 -17.68
CA ALA A 463 -8.16 24.53 -19.13
C ALA A 463 -8.02 23.15 -19.83
N SER A 464 -7.27 22.21 -19.24
CA SER A 464 -7.02 20.88 -19.82
C SER A 464 -8.05 19.80 -19.43
N ASN A 465 -8.85 20.04 -18.40
CA ASN A 465 -9.69 19.01 -17.75
C ASN A 465 -11.19 19.39 -17.64
N GLN A 466 -11.75 20.21 -18.56
CA GLN A 466 -13.19 20.51 -18.57
C GLN A 466 -14.07 19.37 -19.15
N GLY A 467 -13.97 18.20 -18.54
CA GLY A 467 -14.93 17.12 -18.67
C GLY A 467 -15.19 16.51 -17.29
N HIS A 468 -16.47 16.31 -16.94
CA HIS A 468 -16.95 15.68 -15.70
C HIS A 468 -16.96 16.56 -14.43
N ARG A 469 -18.03 17.37 -14.28
CA ARG A 469 -18.70 17.45 -12.97
C ARG A 469 -19.55 16.19 -12.81
N LEU A 470 -19.22 15.34 -11.84
CA LEU A 470 -20.12 14.25 -11.41
C LEU A 470 -21.11 14.78 -10.38
N HIS A 471 -22.37 14.35 -10.49
CA HIS A 471 -23.41 14.69 -9.54
C HIS A 471 -23.14 14.01 -8.18
N GLN A 472 -23.12 14.79 -7.10
CA GLN A 472 -23.22 14.25 -5.75
C GLN A 472 -24.62 13.66 -5.54
N LEU A 473 -24.68 12.36 -5.24
CA LEU A 473 -25.91 11.69 -4.80
C LEU A 473 -26.16 12.03 -3.34
N HIS A 474 -27.08 12.96 -3.09
CA HIS A 474 -27.63 13.17 -1.74
C HIS A 474 -28.62 12.05 -1.40
N TYR A 475 -28.20 11.10 -0.57
CA TYR A 475 -29.10 10.21 0.14
C TYR A 475 -29.59 10.91 1.41
N HIS A 476 -30.87 11.26 1.49
CA HIS A 476 -31.57 11.44 2.75
C HIS A 476 -33.08 11.29 2.56
N GLU A 477 -33.68 10.30 3.23
CA GLU A 477 -35.13 10.19 3.33
C GLU A 477 -35.70 11.31 4.20
N SER A 478 -36.82 11.90 3.80
CA SER A 478 -37.83 12.35 4.76
C SER A 478 -39.24 12.43 4.15
N ARG A 479 -40.07 11.52 4.65
CA ARG A 479 -41.54 11.50 4.72
C ARG A 479 -42.27 12.72 4.13
N GLY A 480 -43.10 12.47 3.12
CA GLY A 480 -43.94 13.49 2.51
C GLY A 480 -45.12 13.94 3.37
N LEU A 481 -45.74 15.03 2.91
CA LEU A 481 -47.12 15.42 3.19
C LEU A 481 -47.73 15.97 1.89
N LEU A 482 -49.06 15.95 1.83
CA LEU A 482 -49.85 15.90 0.59
C LEU A 482 -50.71 17.17 0.44
N LEU A 483 -51.10 17.50 -0.81
CA LEU A 483 -52.22 18.38 -1.21
C LEU A 483 -51.93 19.93 -1.21
N PRO A 484 -52.76 20.77 -1.88
CA PRO A 484 -52.58 21.04 -3.32
C PRO A 484 -52.87 22.49 -3.79
N ALA A 485 -52.41 22.85 -5.01
CA ALA A 485 -53.10 23.73 -5.98
C ALA A 485 -52.31 23.76 -7.30
#